data_AF-A0ABC9B9G6-F1
#
_entry.id   AF-A0ABC9B9G6-F1
#
_cell.length_a   1.000
_cell.length_b   1.000
_cell.length_c   1.000
_cell.angle_alpha   90.00
_cell.angle_beta   90.00
_cell.angle_gamma   90.00
#
_symmetry.space_group_name_H-M   'P 1'
#
loop_
_entity.id
_entity.type
_entity.pdbx_description
1 polymer ?
#
loop_
_entity_poly.entity_id
_entity_poly.type
_entity_poly.pdbx_seq_one_letter_code
_entity_poly.pdbx_strand_id
1 'polypeptide(L)'
;MPFRGLAEHVPEHGRLWFGLSTKGDGCRFTAANLMPASPESEEETTMGSPPPVVHGCWKEFVQPPPEWRLVRSQAVYLGSSKFCIVRFFEVGELCVCPKTGRKYMVEGMEDQAVITGVEVESCGGGGGEELRVVRHKSQRYKLNVLSYYWVL
;
A
#
# COMPACT_ATOMS: atom_id res chain seq x y z
N MET A 1 -3.95 0.72 14.19
CA MET A 1 -3.77 1.56 12.98
C MET A 1 -3.71 0.65 11.74
N PRO A 2 -4.54 0.87 10.70
CA PRO A 2 -4.65 -0.04 9.55
C PRO A 2 -3.61 0.22 8.44
N PHE A 3 -2.96 1.38 8.47
CA PHE A 3 -2.02 1.81 7.42
C PHE A 3 -0.57 1.91 7.90
N ARG A 4 0.35 1.57 7.01
CA ARG A 4 1.79 1.78 7.15
C ARG A 4 2.16 3.09 6.48
N GLY A 5 2.71 4.02 7.25
CA GLY A 5 3.07 5.34 6.73
C GLY A 5 1.83 6.23 6.53
N LEU A 6 1.80 6.94 5.41
CA LEU A 6 0.74 7.90 5.09
C LEU A 6 -0.55 7.19 4.66
N ALA A 7 -1.67 7.83 5.00
CA ALA A 7 -2.99 7.49 4.50
C ALA A 7 -3.69 8.76 4.06
N GLU A 8 -4.35 8.71 2.92
CA GLU A 8 -5.01 9.85 2.29
C GLU A 8 -6.52 9.73 2.43
N HIS A 9 -7.16 10.80 2.88
CA HIS A 9 -8.61 10.92 2.85
C HIS A 9 -9.06 11.22 1.43
N VAL A 10 -10.04 10.48 0.92
CA VAL A 10 -10.58 10.67 -0.44
C VAL A 10 -12.03 11.13 -0.34
N PRO A 11 -12.31 12.42 -0.53
CA PRO A 11 -13.65 12.98 -0.39
C PRO A 11 -14.70 12.28 -1.26
N GLU A 12 -14.30 11.81 -2.44
CA GLU A 12 -15.17 11.10 -3.40
C GLU A 12 -15.71 9.77 -2.83
N HIS A 13 -15.07 9.21 -1.80
CA HIS A 13 -15.50 8.00 -1.09
C HIS A 13 -15.91 8.26 0.36
N GLY A 14 -16.37 9.48 0.67
CA GLY A 14 -16.99 9.82 1.95
C GLY A 14 -16.01 9.80 3.11
N ARG A 15 -16.16 8.85 4.05
CA ARG A 15 -15.34 8.76 5.28
C ARG A 15 -14.11 7.86 5.14
N LEU A 16 -13.84 7.38 3.92
CA LEU A 16 -12.79 6.38 3.68
C LEU A 16 -11.42 7.03 3.52
N TRP A 17 -10.46 6.37 4.17
CA TRP A 17 -9.04 6.65 4.05
C TRP A 17 -8.38 5.52 3.29
N PHE A 18 -7.38 5.87 2.48
CA PHE A 18 -6.69 4.95 1.60
C PHE A 18 -5.20 4.96 1.89
N GLY A 19 -4.59 3.79 1.92
CA GLY A 19 -3.17 3.66 2.20
C GLY A 19 -2.68 2.24 2.05
N LEU A 20 -1.43 1.99 2.44
CA LEU A 20 -0.83 0.65 2.40
C LEU A 20 -1.04 -0.07 3.72
N SER A 21 -1.45 -1.34 3.68
CA SER A 21 -1.79 -2.11 4.87
C SER A 21 -0.61 -2.29 5.84
N THR A 22 -0.89 -2.29 7.15
CA THR A 22 0.05 -2.83 8.16
C THR A 22 0.02 -4.35 8.26
N LYS A 23 -1.01 -5.01 7.71
CA LYS A 23 -1.22 -6.46 7.84
C LYS A 23 -0.59 -7.23 6.69
N GLY A 24 -0.25 -8.50 6.96
CA GLY A 24 0.23 -9.44 5.94
C GLY A 24 1.61 -9.07 5.39
N ASP A 25 1.73 -8.96 4.07
CA ASP A 25 2.96 -8.54 3.39
C ASP A 25 3.26 -7.04 3.55
N GLY A 26 2.40 -6.29 4.24
CA GLY A 26 2.58 -4.86 4.54
C GLY A 26 2.47 -3.96 3.29
N CYS A 27 1.92 -4.49 2.20
CA CYS A 27 2.02 -3.87 0.88
C CYS A 27 0.69 -3.84 0.13
N ARG A 28 -0.42 -4.23 0.73
CA ARG A 28 -1.72 -4.20 0.06
C ARG A 28 -2.33 -2.81 0.10
N PHE A 29 -2.83 -2.32 -1.03
CA PHE A 29 -3.65 -1.12 -1.04
C PHE A 29 -4.94 -1.38 -0.25
N THR A 30 -5.26 -0.51 0.70
CA THR A 30 -6.30 -0.73 1.71
C THR A 30 -7.17 0.52 1.81
N ALA A 31 -8.47 0.31 1.98
CA ALA A 31 -9.42 1.35 2.36
C ALA A 31 -9.98 1.05 3.75
N ALA A 32 -10.00 2.04 4.63
CA ALA A 32 -10.56 1.90 5.97
C ALA A 32 -11.25 3.19 6.43
N ASN A 33 -12.32 3.04 7.20
CA ASN A 33 -12.91 4.13 7.95
C ASN A 33 -12.18 4.23 9.30
N LEU A 34 -11.53 5.38 9.53
CA LEU A 34 -10.79 5.66 10.76
C LEU A 34 -11.67 6.24 11.87
N MET A 35 -12.92 6.64 11.56
CA MET A 35 -13.81 7.28 12.51
C MET A 35 -14.68 6.24 13.24
N PRO A 36 -15.02 6.46 14.51
CA PRO A 36 -15.96 5.61 15.23
C PRO A 36 -17.33 5.61 14.54
N ALA A 37 -18.00 4.46 14.54
CA ALA A 37 -19.38 4.34 14.11
C ALA A 37 -20.30 4.99 15.16
N SER A 38 -20.54 6.30 15.05
CA SER A 38 -21.51 7.12 15.81
C SER A 38 -21.38 7.13 17.36
N PRO A 39 -21.64 8.26 18.04
CA PRO A 39 -21.63 8.34 19.50
C PRO A 39 -22.92 7.80 20.18
N GLU A 40 -23.78 7.05 19.48
CA GLU A 40 -25.11 6.67 19.99
C GLU A 40 -25.12 5.42 20.88
N SER A 41 -23.98 4.73 21.05
CA SER A 41 -23.82 3.67 22.03
C SER A 41 -23.03 4.17 23.24
N GLU A 42 -23.69 5.00 24.04
CA GLU A 42 -23.29 5.27 25.43
C GLU A 42 -23.57 4.02 26.28
N GLU A 43 -22.78 2.96 26.08
CA GLU A 43 -22.63 1.93 27.09
C GLU A 43 -21.17 1.90 27.52
N GLU A 44 -20.95 2.43 28.72
CA GLU A 44 -19.72 2.33 29.50
C GLU A 44 -19.18 0.91 29.50
N THR A 45 -18.17 0.63 28.66
CA THR A 45 -17.24 -0.47 28.91
C THR A 45 -15.87 -0.09 28.40
N THR A 46 -15.01 0.30 29.35
CA THR A 46 -13.57 -0.01 29.41
C THR A 46 -12.75 0.09 28.12
N MET A 47 -11.98 1.19 28.03
CA MET A 47 -10.63 1.27 27.42
C MET A 47 -10.50 0.85 25.94
N GLY A 48 -10.99 1.69 25.04
CA GLY A 48 -10.49 1.75 23.66
C GLY A 48 -11.51 2.24 22.66
N SER A 49 -11.13 3.17 21.78
CA SER A 49 -11.92 3.45 20.58
C SER A 49 -12.12 2.16 19.77
N PRO A 50 -13.30 1.94 19.16
CA PRO A 50 -13.51 0.75 18.33
C PRO A 50 -12.44 0.66 17.22
N PRO A 51 -12.02 -0.56 16.85
CA PRO A 51 -10.98 -0.73 15.85
C PRO A 51 -11.47 -0.19 14.49
N PRO A 52 -10.57 0.41 13.67
CA PRO A 52 -10.92 0.89 12.33
C PRO A 52 -11.57 -0.19 11.47
N VAL A 53 -12.64 0.16 10.76
CA VAL A 53 -13.35 -0.75 9.87
C VAL A 53 -12.65 -0.76 8.51
N VAL A 54 -12.21 -1.94 8.05
CA VAL A 54 -11.54 -2.11 6.75
C VAL A 54 -12.59 -2.44 5.70
N HIS A 55 -12.74 -1.57 4.70
CA HIS A 55 -13.71 -1.74 3.61
C HIS A 55 -13.10 -2.45 2.39
N GLY A 56 -11.76 -2.50 2.31
CA GLY A 56 -11.10 -3.34 1.32
C GLY A 56 -9.60 -3.42 1.50
N CYS A 57 -9.01 -4.51 1.00
CA CYS A 57 -7.59 -4.83 1.11
C CYS A 57 -7.17 -5.62 -0.13
N TRP A 58 -6.70 -4.91 -1.14
CA TRP A 58 -6.44 -5.44 -2.47
C TRP A 58 -4.96 -5.71 -2.67
N LYS A 59 -4.66 -6.80 -3.36
CA LYS A 59 -3.32 -7.07 -3.88
C LYS A 59 -3.28 -6.57 -5.33
N GLU A 60 -2.96 -5.30 -5.46
CA GLU A 60 -3.05 -4.56 -6.72
C GLU A 60 -1.77 -4.63 -7.56
N PHE A 61 -0.78 -5.43 -7.13
CA PHE A 61 0.46 -5.69 -7.87
C PHE A 61 0.69 -7.18 -8.12
N VAL A 62 1.37 -7.48 -9.22
CA VAL A 62 1.85 -8.86 -9.49
C VAL A 62 2.96 -9.16 -8.50
N GLN A 63 3.02 -10.39 -7.98
CA GLN A 63 4.14 -10.79 -7.12
C GLN A 63 5.46 -10.56 -7.86
N PRO A 64 6.42 -9.88 -7.22
CA PRO A 64 7.72 -9.67 -7.81
C PRO A 64 8.44 -11.03 -7.91
N PRO A 65 9.41 -11.15 -8.84
CA PRO A 65 10.26 -12.33 -8.91
C PRO A 65 11.00 -12.60 -7.58
N PRO A 66 11.39 -13.86 -7.28
CA PRO A 66 12.05 -14.22 -6.02
C PRO A 66 13.36 -13.48 -5.73
N GLU A 67 14.05 -13.04 -6.78
CA GLU A 67 15.31 -12.29 -6.75
C GLU A 67 15.12 -10.79 -6.47
N TRP A 68 13.88 -10.34 -6.28
CA TRP A 68 13.55 -8.95 -5.98
C TRP A 68 13.20 -8.81 -4.51
N ARG A 69 13.94 -7.95 -3.82
CA ARG A 69 13.67 -7.60 -2.42
C ARG A 69 12.92 -6.28 -2.37
N LEU A 70 11.67 -6.31 -1.91
CA LEU A 70 10.92 -5.08 -1.67
C LEU A 70 11.52 -4.30 -0.50
N VAL A 71 11.93 -3.06 -0.75
CA VAL A 71 12.55 -2.17 0.23
C VAL A 71 11.51 -1.21 0.81
N ARG A 72 10.71 -0.58 -0.05
CA ARG A 72 9.75 0.45 0.34
C ARG A 72 8.55 0.45 -0.61
N SER A 73 7.40 0.83 -0.09
CA SER A 73 6.18 1.06 -0.86
C SER A 73 5.56 2.38 -0.43
N GLN A 74 4.96 3.11 -1.37
CA GLN A 74 4.22 4.36 -1.12
C GLN A 74 2.97 4.38 -1.99
N ALA A 75 1.89 4.96 -1.46
CA ALA A 75 0.69 5.29 -2.23
C ALA A 75 0.54 6.80 -2.25
N VAL A 76 0.43 7.37 -3.44
CA VAL A 76 0.31 8.81 -3.68
C VAL A 76 -1.05 9.06 -4.29
N TYR A 77 -1.88 9.86 -3.63
CA TYR A 77 -3.18 10.27 -4.17
C TYR A 77 -2.96 11.32 -5.27
N LEU A 78 -3.57 11.10 -6.43
CA LEU A 78 -3.46 11.98 -7.60
C LEU A 78 -4.71 12.85 -7.83
N GLY A 79 -5.71 12.75 -6.95
CA GLY A 79 -7.03 13.35 -7.15
C GLY A 79 -8.00 12.41 -7.89
N SER A 80 -9.31 12.70 -7.80
CA SER A 80 -10.35 12.03 -8.59
C SER A 80 -10.37 10.51 -8.44
N SER A 81 -10.25 10.04 -7.19
CA SER A 81 -10.16 8.60 -6.85
C SER A 81 -9.00 7.85 -7.51
N LYS A 82 -7.95 8.56 -7.96
CA LYS A 82 -6.77 7.97 -8.60
C LYS A 82 -5.58 7.96 -7.67
N PHE A 83 -4.80 6.90 -7.77
CA PHE A 83 -3.61 6.67 -6.97
C PHE A 83 -2.45 6.22 -7.84
N CYS A 84 -1.25 6.66 -7.47
CA CYS A 84 0.00 6.12 -7.94
C CYS A 84 0.65 5.32 -6.82
N ILE A 85 0.80 4.01 -7.03
CA ILE A 85 1.46 3.14 -6.05
C ILE A 85 2.87 2.83 -6.54
N VAL A 86 3.85 3.27 -5.76
CA VAL A 86 5.27 3.17 -6.07
C VAL A 86 5.90 2.13 -5.15
N ARG A 87 6.59 1.16 -5.73
CA ARG A 87 7.34 0.13 -5.01
C ARG A 87 8.79 0.14 -5.41
N PHE A 88 9.67 0.19 -4.42
CA PHE A 88 11.12 0.18 -4.57
C PHE A 88 11.63 -1.22 -4.26
N PHE A 89 12.38 -1.78 -5.19
CA PHE A 89 12.98 -3.09 -5.09
C PHE A 89 14.48 -2.97 -5.26
N GLU A 90 15.22 -3.75 -4.49
CA GLU A 90 16.58 -4.11 -4.84
C GLU A 90 16.52 -5.40 -5.65
N VAL A 91 17.24 -5.42 -6.77
CA VAL A 91 17.36 -6.58 -7.65
C VAL A 91 18.80 -7.03 -7.69
N GLY A 92 19.04 -8.32 -7.44
CA GLY A 92 20.38 -8.89 -7.38
C GLY A 92 20.36 -10.41 -7.18
N GLU A 93 21.54 -11.01 -7.09
CA GLU A 93 21.65 -12.45 -6.86
C GLU A 93 21.30 -12.80 -5.41
N LEU A 94 20.32 -13.70 -5.25
CA LEU A 94 19.88 -14.19 -3.96
C LEU A 94 20.74 -15.38 -3.52
N CYS A 95 21.67 -15.13 -2.61
CA CYS A 95 22.46 -16.19 -2.00
C CYS A 95 21.81 -16.72 -0.72
N VAL A 96 22.02 -18.01 -0.45
CA VAL A 96 21.60 -18.66 0.79
C VAL A 96 22.85 -19.03 1.56
N CYS A 97 22.98 -18.56 2.80
CA CYS A 97 24.09 -18.93 3.67
C CYS A 97 24.00 -20.43 3.98
N PRO A 98 24.97 -21.27 3.60
CA PRO A 98 24.89 -22.72 3.80
C PRO A 98 24.80 -23.10 5.29
N LYS A 99 25.37 -22.28 6.18
CA LYS A 99 25.41 -22.56 7.63
C LYS A 99 24.14 -22.15 8.37
N THR A 100 23.46 -21.09 7.91
CA THR A 100 22.33 -20.49 8.65
C THR A 100 21.01 -20.57 7.90
N GLY A 101 21.02 -20.96 6.62
CA GLY A 101 19.86 -20.91 5.74
C GLY A 101 19.36 -19.49 5.43
N ARG A 102 20.02 -18.45 5.95
CA ARG A 102 19.61 -17.06 5.73
C ARG A 102 19.86 -16.65 4.30
N LYS A 103 18.84 -16.07 3.68
CA LYS A 103 18.90 -15.43 2.38
C LYS A 103 19.54 -14.04 2.52
N TYR A 104 20.51 -13.74 1.67
CA TYR A 104 21.12 -12.41 1.55
C TYR A 104 21.37 -12.10 0.08
N MET A 105 21.42 -10.81 -0.24
CA MET A 105 21.64 -10.32 -1.60
C MET A 105 23.13 -9.96 -1.76
N VAL A 106 23.75 -10.30 -2.89
CA VAL A 106 25.17 -10.01 -3.20
C VAL A 106 25.34 -8.54 -3.64
N GLU A 107 26.53 -7.97 -3.42
CA GLU A 107 26.90 -6.61 -3.89
C GLU A 107 26.79 -6.47 -5.42
N GLY A 108 26.43 -5.27 -5.89
CA GLY A 108 26.14 -4.96 -7.31
C GLY A 108 24.66 -4.73 -7.62
N MET A 109 23.85 -4.40 -6.61
CA MET A 109 22.40 -4.28 -6.71
C MET A 109 21.95 -3.14 -7.64
N GLU A 110 20.89 -3.40 -8.39
CA GLU A 110 20.16 -2.37 -9.13
C GLU A 110 18.88 -2.03 -8.37
N ASP A 111 18.74 -0.76 -7.99
CA ASP A 111 17.49 -0.25 -7.46
C ASP A 111 16.48 -0.13 -8.60
N GLN A 112 15.28 -0.64 -8.39
CA GLN A 112 14.18 -0.60 -9.34
C GLN A 112 12.96 0.04 -8.68
N ALA A 113 12.29 0.94 -9.38
CA ALA A 113 10.96 1.41 -9.02
C ALA A 113 9.92 0.78 -9.96
N VAL A 114 8.87 0.20 -9.38
CA VAL A 114 7.67 -0.20 -10.12
C VAL A 114 6.55 0.74 -9.73
N ILE A 115 6.03 1.45 -10.73
CA ILE A 115 4.94 2.40 -10.60
C ILE A 115 3.67 1.76 -11.16
N THR A 116 2.59 1.77 -10.39
CA THR A 116 1.29 1.22 -10.80
C THR A 116 0.22 2.27 -10.54
N GLY A 117 -0.48 2.67 -11.61
CA GLY A 117 -1.68 3.50 -11.49
C GLY A 117 -2.87 2.66 -11.04
N VAL A 118 -3.69 3.22 -10.16
CA VAL A 118 -4.89 2.60 -9.61
C VAL A 118 -6.02 3.62 -9.61
N GLU A 119 -7.21 3.19 -10.01
CA GLU A 119 -8.46 3.94 -9.89
C GLU A 119 -9.42 3.19 -8.96
N VAL A 120 -10.08 3.94 -8.07
CA VAL A 120 -11.08 3.39 -7.14
C VAL A 120 -12.47 3.77 -7.64
N GLU A 121 -13.29 2.76 -7.89
CA GLU A 121 -14.68 2.91 -8.34
C GLU A 121 -15.62 2.53 -7.20
N SER A 122 -16.66 3.34 -7.00
CA SER A 122 -17.80 2.98 -6.15
C SER A 122 -18.80 2.17 -6.98
N CYS A 123 -19.07 0.92 -6.61
CA CYS A 123 -19.93 0.02 -7.38
C CYS A 123 -21.42 0.06 -6.99
N GLY A 124 -21.87 0.98 -6.12
CA GLY A 124 -23.23 1.01 -5.58
C GLY A 124 -24.01 2.28 -5.89
N GLY A 125 -25.22 2.12 -6.47
CA GLY A 125 -26.20 3.20 -6.70
C GLY A 125 -27.08 3.56 -5.48
N GLY A 126 -26.74 3.10 -4.29
CA GLY A 126 -27.51 3.37 -3.08
C GLY A 126 -27.13 2.46 -1.92
N GLY A 127 -26.28 2.96 -1.01
CA GLY A 127 -26.11 2.40 0.33
C GLY A 127 -25.12 1.25 0.55
N GLY A 128 -24.46 0.74 -0.50
CA GLY A 128 -23.45 -0.32 -0.38
C GLY A 128 -22.05 0.16 -0.76
N GLU A 129 -21.15 0.24 0.23
CA GLU A 129 -19.73 0.65 0.14
C GLU A 129 -18.84 -0.38 -0.60
N GLU A 130 -19.35 -1.01 -1.65
CA GLU A 130 -18.54 -1.93 -2.44
C GLU A 130 -17.59 -1.14 -3.33
N LEU A 131 -16.31 -1.16 -2.97
CA LEU A 131 -15.24 -0.54 -3.72
C LEU A 131 -14.61 -1.54 -4.68
N ARG A 132 -14.38 -1.09 -5.91
CA ARG A 132 -13.59 -1.80 -6.90
C ARG A 132 -12.30 -1.04 -7.17
N VAL A 133 -11.21 -1.80 -7.27
CA VAL A 133 -9.89 -1.28 -7.62
C VAL A 133 -9.57 -1.69 -9.05
N VAL A 134 -9.51 -0.70 -9.94
CA VAL A 134 -9.06 -0.87 -11.32
C VAL A 134 -7.57 -0.60 -11.38
N ARG A 135 -6.81 -1.60 -11.81
CA ARG A 135 -5.36 -1.52 -11.93
C ARG A 135 -4.98 -1.18 -13.37
N HIS A 136 -4.14 -0.17 -13.54
CA HIS A 136 -3.54 0.18 -14.81
C HIS A 136 -2.20 -0.55 -15.02
N LYS A 137 -1.65 -0.44 -16.24
CA LYS A 137 -0.36 -1.03 -16.59
C LYS A 137 0.73 -0.51 -15.67
N SER A 138 1.48 -1.43 -15.07
CA SER A 138 2.65 -1.08 -14.26
C SER A 138 3.85 -0.79 -15.15
N GLN A 139 4.66 0.20 -14.75
CA GLN A 139 5.91 0.55 -15.43
C GLN A 139 7.10 0.41 -14.48
N ARG A 140 8.17 -0.19 -15.00
CA ARG A 140 9.42 -0.41 -14.27
C ARG A 140 10.46 0.63 -14.68
N TYR A 141 11.17 1.15 -13.71
CA TYR A 141 12.27 2.09 -13.84
C TYR A 141 13.49 1.56 -13.12
N LYS A 142 14.62 1.54 -13.80
CA LYS A 142 15.93 1.33 -13.16
C LYS A 142 16.37 2.65 -12.55
N LEU A 143 16.62 2.67 -11.26
CA LEU A 143 17.13 3.82 -10.52
C LEU A 143 18.65 3.73 -10.53
N ASN A 144 19.30 4.69 -11.18
CA ASN A 144 20.76 4.83 -11.08
C ASN A 144 21.06 5.57 -9.77
N VAL A 145 21.65 4.87 -8.81
CA VAL A 145 22.01 5.40 -7.48
C VAL A 145 23.13 6.46 -7.55
N LEU A 146 23.60 6.85 -8.73
CA LEU A 146 24.65 7.86 -8.91
C LEU A 146 24.20 9.31 -8.67
N SER A 147 22.96 9.55 -8.25
CA SER A 147 22.53 10.92 -7.95
C SER A 147 21.57 10.99 -6.79
N TYR A 148 22.11 11.35 -5.63
CA TYR A 148 21.38 11.95 -4.52
C TYR A 148 20.79 13.30 -4.97
N TYR A 149 19.67 13.28 -5.68
CA TYR A 149 18.86 14.49 -5.83
C TYR A 149 17.71 14.41 -4.83
N TRP A 150 17.86 15.16 -3.74
CA TRP A 150 16.72 15.57 -2.93
C TRP A 150 15.90 16.54 -3.78
N VAL A 151 14.68 16.15 -4.12
CA VAL A 151 13.68 17.13 -4.57
C VAL A 151 12.82 17.42 -3.34
N LEU A 152 12.98 18.64 -2.81
CA LEU A 152 12.16 19.26 -1.77
C LEU A 152 10.80 19.64 -2.36
#